data_AF-A0A6V7HS10-F1
#
_entry.id   AF-A0A6V7HS10-F1
#
_cell.length_a   1.000
_cell.length_b   1.000
_cell.length_c   1.000
_cell.angle_alpha   90.00
_cell.angle_beta   90.00
_cell.angle_gamma   90.00
#
_symmetry.space_group_name_H-M   'P 1'
#
loop_
_entity.id
_entity.type
_entity.pdbx_description
1 polymer ?
#
loop_
_entity_poly.entity_id
_entity_poly.type
_entity_poly.pdbx_seq_one_letter_code
_entity_poly.pdbx_strand_id
1 'polypeptide(L)'
;PWCSAMTPEYKEYMKTDSHSLPNLRVVGAVSNTEDFAKVFQCKTGRPMNPENKCNIWRAAEEMDEIRRRRSLPKRGRYARRRSIVKGR
;
A
#
# COMPACT_ATOMS: atom_id res chain seq x y z
N PRO A 1 17.94 -15.17 9.61
CA PRO A 1 16.98 -16.21 9.16
C PRO A 1 15.66 -16.11 9.96
N TRP A 2 14.49 -16.20 9.30
CA TRP A 2 13.17 -16.08 9.95
C TRP A 2 12.50 -17.43 10.28
N CYS A 3 13.18 -18.54 10.00
CA CYS A 3 12.73 -19.86 10.42
C CYS A 3 12.94 -20.01 11.94
N SER A 4 11.89 -20.36 12.67
CA SER A 4 11.95 -20.54 14.13
C SER A 4 10.90 -21.54 14.59
N ALA A 5 11.22 -22.30 15.64
CA ALA A 5 10.25 -23.09 16.41
C ALA A 5 9.79 -22.30 17.64
N MET A 6 8.55 -22.53 18.10
CA MET A 6 7.97 -21.81 19.23
C MET A 6 7.70 -22.78 20.38
N THR A 7 8.47 -22.64 21.47
CA THR A 7 8.20 -23.35 22.73
C THR A 7 7.06 -22.66 23.49
N PRO A 8 6.41 -23.32 24.46
CA PRO A 8 5.40 -22.68 25.30
C PRO A 8 5.89 -21.42 26.00
N GLU A 9 7.13 -21.41 26.50
CA GLU A 9 7.75 -20.28 27.18
C GLU A 9 7.99 -19.12 26.22
N TYR A 10 8.51 -19.43 25.02
CA TYR A 10 8.70 -18.41 23.98
C TYR A 10 7.36 -17.82 23.52
N LYS A 11 6.31 -18.63 23.44
CA LYS A 11 4.96 -18.15 23.11
C LYS A 11 4.43 -17.18 24.18
N GLU A 12 4.73 -17.41 25.45
CA GLU A 12 4.37 -16.48 26.52
C GLU A 12 5.12 -15.16 26.40
N TYR A 13 6.43 -15.23 26.16
CA TYR A 13 7.27 -14.05 25.91
C TYR A 13 6.74 -13.21 24.73
N MET A 14 6.32 -13.86 23.64
CA MET A 14 5.81 -13.16 22.46
C MET A 14 4.52 -12.35 22.70
N LYS A 15 3.84 -12.52 23.85
CA LYS A 15 2.68 -11.69 24.19
C LYS A 15 3.05 -10.26 24.57
N THR A 16 4.28 -10.03 25.04
CA THR A 16 4.79 -8.70 25.41
C THR A 16 5.72 -8.12 24.34
N ASP A 17 6.15 -8.94 23.38
CA ASP A 17 6.94 -8.49 22.24
C ASP A 17 6.12 -7.57 21.34
N SER A 18 6.69 -6.41 20.98
CA SER A 18 6.07 -5.46 20.04
C SER A 18 6.08 -5.96 18.60
N HIS A 19 6.89 -6.98 18.32
CA HIS A 19 6.99 -7.58 17.00
C HIS A 19 5.94 -8.67 16.77
N SER A 20 5.54 -8.81 15.52
CA SER A 20 4.73 -9.95 15.09
C SER A 20 5.47 -11.28 15.26
N LEU A 21 4.69 -12.36 15.45
CA LEU A 21 5.21 -13.72 15.48
C LEU A 21 6.10 -14.02 14.26
N PRO A 22 7.19 -14.79 14.41
CA PRO A 22 8.16 -15.03 13.33
C PRO A 22 7.55 -15.53 12.02
N ASN A 23 6.57 -16.44 12.07
CA ASN A 23 5.89 -16.94 10.88
C ASN A 23 5.03 -15.86 10.19
N LEU A 24 4.40 -14.99 10.98
CA LEU A 24 3.57 -13.90 10.46
C LEU A 24 4.41 -12.79 9.81
N ARG A 25 5.66 -12.60 10.24
CA ARG A 25 6.60 -11.67 9.58
C ARG A 25 6.84 -12.05 8.13
N VAL A 26 6.93 -13.34 7.84
CA VAL A 26 7.07 -13.82 6.46
C VAL A 26 5.73 -13.76 5.75
N VAL A 27 4.73 -14.48 6.25
CA VAL A 27 3.42 -14.63 5.57
C VAL A 27 2.76 -13.27 5.34
N GLY A 28 2.69 -12.41 6.36
CA GLY A 28 2.07 -11.10 6.24
C GLY A 28 2.75 -10.18 5.22
N ALA A 29 4.08 -10.19 5.17
CA ALA A 29 4.82 -9.39 4.19
C ALA A 29 4.59 -9.88 2.76
N VAL A 30 4.76 -11.19 2.53
CA VAL A 30 4.66 -11.73 1.17
C VAL A 30 3.22 -11.81 0.64
N SER A 31 2.21 -12.02 1.50
CA SER A 31 0.80 -11.95 1.09
C SER A 31 0.39 -10.55 0.60
N ASN A 32 1.00 -9.50 1.15
CA ASN A 32 0.76 -8.11 0.71
C ASN A 32 1.59 -7.69 -0.51
N THR A 33 2.52 -8.53 -0.96
CA THR A 33 3.41 -8.22 -2.09
C THR A 33 2.87 -8.83 -3.38
N GLU A 34 2.57 -8.00 -4.37
CA GLU A 34 2.02 -8.46 -5.65
C GLU A 34 3.05 -9.27 -6.47
N ASP A 35 4.30 -8.85 -6.45
CA ASP A 35 5.37 -9.53 -7.20
C ASP A 35 5.66 -10.93 -6.67
N PHE A 36 5.51 -11.14 -5.37
CA PHE A 36 5.56 -12.49 -4.78
C PHE A 36 4.47 -13.37 -5.39
N ALA A 37 3.22 -12.88 -5.44
CA ALA A 37 2.13 -13.63 -6.03
C ALA A 37 2.36 -13.94 -7.52
N LYS A 38 2.98 -13.03 -8.27
CA LYS A 38 3.32 -13.25 -9.69
C LYS A 38 4.36 -14.35 -9.87
N VAL A 39 5.48 -14.26 -9.16
CA VAL A 39 6.59 -15.23 -9.27
C VAL A 39 6.14 -16.63 -8.88
N PHE A 40 5.35 -16.74 -7.81
CA PHE A 40 4.82 -18.02 -7.33
C PHE A 40 3.45 -18.40 -7.93
N GLN A 41 2.98 -17.66 -8.93
CA GLN A 41 1.73 -17.90 -9.65
C GLN A 41 0.51 -18.13 -8.72
N CYS A 42 0.47 -17.39 -7.61
CA CYS A 42 -0.60 -17.49 -6.63
C CYS A 42 -1.88 -16.85 -7.19
N LYS A 43 -2.94 -17.65 -7.35
CA LYS A 43 -4.27 -17.13 -7.74
C LYS A 43 -4.82 -16.16 -6.69
N THR A 44 -5.59 -15.18 -7.13
CA THR A 44 -6.30 -14.23 -6.25
C THR A 44 -7.21 -14.97 -5.27
N GLY A 45 -7.29 -14.47 -4.04
CA GLY A 45 -8.07 -15.06 -2.95
C GLY A 45 -7.37 -16.20 -2.21
N ARG A 46 -6.14 -16.58 -2.62
CA ARG A 46 -5.33 -17.56 -1.88
C ARG A 46 -4.67 -16.91 -0.65
N PRO A 47 -4.29 -17.68 0.38
CA PRO A 47 -3.65 -17.12 1.58
C PRO A 47 -2.43 -16.23 1.30
N MET A 48 -1.65 -16.58 0.28
CA MET A 48 -0.46 -15.84 -0.16
C MET A 48 -0.74 -14.79 -1.24
N ASN A 49 -2.00 -14.65 -1.66
CA ASN A 49 -2.45 -13.61 -2.57
C ASN A 49 -3.92 -13.22 -2.26
N PRO A 50 -4.19 -12.62 -1.09
CA PRO A 50 -5.51 -12.13 -0.75
C PRO A 50 -5.95 -11.01 -1.70
N GLU A 51 -7.25 -10.86 -1.89
CA GLU A 51 -7.85 -9.78 -2.69
C GLU A 51 -7.50 -8.40 -2.13
N ASN A 52 -7.58 -8.26 -0.81
CA ASN A 52 -7.27 -7.02 -0.11
C ASN A 52 -5.81 -7.05 0.37
N LYS A 53 -4.96 -6.19 -0.20
CA LYS A 53 -3.55 -6.03 0.17
C LYS A 53 -3.32 -4.69 0.85
N CYS A 54 -2.48 -4.67 1.88
CA CYS A 54 -2.07 -3.46 2.59
C CYS A 54 -0.78 -2.90 1.99
N ASN A 55 -0.76 -1.60 1.65
CA ASN A 55 0.47 -0.88 1.32
C ASN A 55 0.45 0.53 1.94
N ILE A 56 1.10 0.65 3.10
CA ILE A 56 1.13 1.90 3.87
C ILE A 56 2.03 2.96 3.24
N TRP A 57 3.07 2.54 2.52
CA TRP A 57 4.04 3.46 1.92
C TRP A 57 3.49 4.07 0.63
N ARG A 58 2.79 3.29 -0.20
CA ARG A 58 2.05 3.81 -1.36
C ARG A 58 0.94 4.77 -0.93
N ALA A 59 0.21 4.45 0.13
CA ALA A 59 -0.80 5.35 0.66
C ALA A 59 -0.18 6.69 1.15
N ALA A 60 0.99 6.63 1.81
CA ALA A 60 1.72 7.83 2.20
C ALA A 60 2.22 8.63 0.97
N GLU A 61 2.75 7.97 -0.06
CA GLU A 61 3.18 8.60 -1.31
C GLU A 61 2.02 9.29 -2.05
N GLU A 62 0.85 8.65 -2.12
CA GLU A 62 -0.36 9.24 -2.70
C GLU A 62 -0.80 10.48 -1.91
N MET A 63 -0.77 10.43 -0.58
CA MET A 63 -1.11 11.58 0.27
C MET A 63 -0.10 12.71 0.15
N ASP A 64 1.19 12.39 0.02
CA ASP A 64 2.25 13.37 -0.24
C ASP A 64 2.09 14.02 -1.62
N GLU A 65 1.72 13.24 -2.64
CA GLU A 65 1.41 13.79 -3.96
C GLU A 65 0.16 14.68 -3.92
N ILE A 66 -0.90 14.26 -3.22
CA ILE A 66 -2.10 15.08 -3.00
C ILE A 66 -1.74 16.39 -2.28
N ARG A 67 -0.91 16.33 -1.24
CA ARG A 67 -0.43 17.52 -0.51
C ARG A 67 0.38 18.44 -1.42
N ARG A 68 1.32 17.89 -2.22
CA ARG A 68 2.07 18.67 -3.22
C ARG A 68 1.14 19.33 -4.22
N ARG A 69 0.18 18.60 -4.80
CA ARG A 69 -0.82 19.16 -5.74
C ARG A 69 -1.68 20.26 -5.12
N ARG A 70 -2.07 20.12 -3.84
CA ARG A 70 -2.81 21.17 -3.11
C ARG A 70 -1.98 22.40 -2.79
N SER A 71 -0.68 22.25 -2.60
CA SER A 71 0.25 23.36 -2.37
C SER A 71 0.62 24.13 -3.65
N LEU A 72 0.37 23.56 -4.83
CA LEU A 72 0.58 24.28 -6.09
C LEU A 72 -0.39 25.46 -6.19
N PRO A 73 0.07 26.66 -6.61
CA PRO A 73 -0.81 27.79 -6.83
C PRO A 73 -1.90 27.40 -7.81
N LYS A 74 -3.18 27.56 -7.44
CA LYS A 74 -4.28 27.35 -8.38
C LYS A 74 -4.06 28.32 -9.55
N ARG A 75 -3.69 27.81 -10.72
CA ARG A 75 -3.69 28.62 -11.95
C ARG A 75 -5.08 29.23 -12.06
N GLY A 76 -5.16 30.55 -11.93
CA GLY A 76 -6.41 31.29 -12.02
C GLY A 76 -7.12 30.87 -13.30
N ARG A 77 -8.39 30.47 -13.18
CA ARG A 77 -9.26 30.31 -14.35
C ARG A 77 -9.48 31.70 -14.94
N TYR A 78 -8.57 32.17 -15.79
CA TYR A 78 -8.93 33.19 -16.76
C TYR A 78 -9.95 32.53 -17.69
N ALA A 79 -11.23 32.81 -17.45
CA ALA A 79 -12.30 32.47 -18.36
C ALA A 79 -11.97 33.15 -19.70
N ARG A 80 -11.50 32.37 -20.69
CA ARG A 80 -11.43 32.86 -22.07
C ARG A 80 -12.86 33.13 -22.52
N ARG A 81 -13.32 34.39 -22.42
CA ARG A 81 -14.50 34.85 -23.15
C ARG A 81 -14.22 34.57 -24.63
N ARG A 82 -14.85 33.55 -25.21
CA ARG A 82 -14.93 33.40 -26.66
C ARG A 82 -15.85 34.51 -27.16
N SER A 83 -15.27 35.59 -27.68
CA SER A 83 -16.00 36.53 -28.52
C SER A 83 -16.37 35.79 -29.81
N ILE A 84 -17.64 35.45 -29.97
CA ILE A 84 -18.21 35.02 -31.24
C ILE A 84 -18.30 36.27 -32.10
N VAL A 85 -17.34 36.47 -33.01
CA VAL A 85 -17.49 37.43 -34.11
C VAL A 85 -18.37 36.75 -35.16
N LYS A 86 -19.66 37.12 -35.23
CA LYS A 86 -20.52 36.78 -36.36
C LYS A 86 -20.04 37.59 -37.57
N GLY A 87 -19.31 36.93 -38.47
CA GLY A 87 -18.98 37.44 -39.79
C GLY A 87 -20.18 37.36 -40.73
N ARG A 88 -20.26 38.36 -41.60
CA ARG A 88 -21.24 38.59 -42.67
C ARG A 88 -21.47 37.39 -43.57
#